data_AF-A0A6J3IB84-F1
#
_entry.id   AF-A0A6J3IB84-F1
#
_cell.length_a   1.000
_cell.length_b   1.000
_cell.length_c   1.000
_cell.angle_alpha   90.00
_cell.angle_beta   90.00
_cell.angle_gamma   90.00
#
_symmetry.space_group_name_H-M   'P 1'
#
loop_
_entity.id
_entity.type
_entity.pdbx_description
1 polymer ?
#
loop_
_entity_poly.entity_id
_entity_poly.type
_entity_poly.pdbx_seq_one_letter_code
_entity_poly.pdbx_strand_id
1 'polypeptide(L)'
;MASRLTLLTLLLLLLAGDAASSNQTAASSSSSDPESSQGRSEGKKTVADISKSPLIEPILATSSLPTTNSTTNPAMPTTNSTTNSATKITASTTDEPTTEPTPQPTQSTTQLPTDSPTQPTTGPFCPGPVTLCSDLESHSAEAMLGDALIDFSLKLYHAFSAMKKAETNMVFSPFSIASLLTQVLLGAGDNTKTNLESVLSYPKDFTCVHQALKAFTTKGVTSVSQIFHSPDLAIRDTFVNASQSLYSSSPRGLGNNSDANLELINTWVAQNTNNKISQLLDSLPVDTRLVLLNAVYLSAKWKTKFDPTKTRMEPFHFKNSIIKVLMMNSKKYPMAHFIDQTLKAKVGQLQLSHNMSLVILVPQNLKHRLEDVEQALNPSVFKAIMKKLEMSKFQPTLLSLPRIKVTTSQDMLSVMEKLEFFDFSYDLNLCGLTEDPDLQVSAMQHQTVLELTETGVEAAAASAISVARTLLIFEVQQPFLFVLWDQQHKFPVFMGRVYDPRA
;
A
#
# COMPACT_ATOMS: atom_id res chain seq x y z
N MET A 1 -51.17 -39.13 40.27
CA MET A 1 -51.93 -38.68 39.09
C MET A 1 -51.65 -37.20 38.88
N ALA A 2 -50.83 -36.89 37.89
CA ALA A 2 -50.50 -35.54 37.46
C ALA A 2 -50.97 -35.39 36.01
N SER A 3 -51.70 -34.33 35.70
CA SER A 3 -52.10 -33.93 34.35
C SER A 3 -51.68 -32.47 34.18
N ARG A 4 -50.54 -32.23 33.50
CA ARG A 4 -50.45 -31.73 32.11
C ARG A 4 -51.19 -30.42 31.86
N LEU A 5 -50.50 -29.29 32.08
CA LEU A 5 -50.65 -28.12 31.22
C LEU A 5 -49.50 -28.09 30.22
N THR A 6 -49.83 -27.99 28.94
CA THR A 6 -48.91 -28.01 27.81
C THR A 6 -48.31 -26.63 27.51
N LEU A 7 -47.08 -26.63 27.00
CA LEU A 7 -46.22 -25.49 26.67
C LEU A 7 -46.86 -24.38 25.79
N LEU A 8 -48.00 -24.65 25.15
CA LEU A 8 -48.67 -23.74 24.22
C LEU A 8 -49.42 -22.60 24.94
N THR A 9 -49.89 -22.81 26.17
CA THR A 9 -50.58 -21.76 26.95
C THR A 9 -49.63 -20.72 27.55
N LEU A 10 -48.33 -21.04 27.68
CA LEU A 10 -47.34 -20.09 28.17
C LEU A 10 -46.85 -19.13 27.06
N LEU A 11 -46.99 -19.52 25.78
CA LEU A 11 -46.53 -18.73 24.64
C LEU A 11 -47.52 -17.63 24.24
N LEU A 12 -48.81 -17.79 24.55
CA LEU A 12 -49.87 -16.81 24.25
C LEU A 12 -49.94 -15.65 25.26
N LEU A 13 -49.38 -15.82 26.48
CA LEU A 13 -49.33 -14.75 27.49
C LEU A 13 -48.16 -13.77 27.31
N LEU A 14 -47.19 -14.09 26.45
CA LEU A 14 -46.02 -13.24 26.18
C LEU A 14 -46.14 -12.41 24.88
N LEU A 15 -47.23 -12.58 24.11
CA LEU A 15 -47.47 -11.87 22.84
C LEU A 15 -48.61 -10.84 22.91
N ALA A 16 -49.15 -10.54 24.10
CA ALA A 16 -50.28 -9.62 24.29
C ALA A 16 -49.96 -8.44 25.23
N GLY A 17 -48.71 -7.95 25.22
CA GLY A 17 -48.32 -6.71 25.90
C GLY A 17 -47.88 -5.66 24.87
N ASP A 18 -48.51 -4.49 24.93
CA ASP A 18 -48.20 -3.24 24.23
C ASP A 18 -48.69 -3.05 22.79
N ALA A 19 -49.95 -2.60 22.70
CA ALA A 19 -50.36 -1.62 21.69
C ALA A 19 -51.38 -0.61 22.28
N ALA A 20 -51.27 0.64 21.82
CA ALA A 20 -52.06 1.87 22.08
C ALA A 20 -51.61 2.71 23.31
N SER A 21 -51.10 3.95 23.23
CA SER A 21 -51.28 5.14 22.35
C SER A 21 -51.83 6.30 23.19
N SER A 22 -51.10 7.42 23.28
CA SER A 22 -51.69 8.76 23.14
C SER A 22 -50.62 9.84 22.91
N ASN A 23 -50.78 10.53 21.77
CA ASN A 23 -50.17 11.79 21.36
C ASN A 23 -50.35 12.94 22.37
N GLN A 24 -49.41 13.91 22.38
CA GLN A 24 -49.69 15.33 22.04
C GLN A 24 -48.42 16.21 22.04
N THR A 25 -48.22 16.95 20.92
CA THR A 25 -47.83 18.37 20.75
C THR A 25 -47.00 19.06 21.87
N ALA A 26 -45.92 19.80 21.61
CA ALA A 26 -45.87 21.03 20.82
C ALA A 26 -44.42 21.54 20.58
N ALA A 27 -44.29 22.48 19.63
CA ALA A 27 -43.14 23.36 19.38
C ALA A 27 -42.70 24.14 20.67
N SER A 28 -41.51 24.72 20.82
CA SER A 28 -40.80 25.65 19.94
C SER A 28 -39.43 26.05 20.54
N SER A 29 -38.52 26.53 19.67
CA SER A 29 -37.61 27.70 19.81
C SER A 29 -36.57 27.81 20.94
N SER A 30 -35.31 28.06 20.51
CA SER A 30 -34.30 29.05 20.98
C SER A 30 -34.20 29.35 22.49
N SER A 31 -33.02 29.42 23.12
CA SER A 31 -31.94 30.36 22.83
C SER A 31 -30.71 30.08 23.72
N SER A 32 -29.55 30.58 23.28
CA SER A 32 -28.50 31.32 24.03
C SER A 32 -28.84 31.59 25.52
N ASP A 33 -27.92 31.53 26.50
CA ASP A 33 -26.64 32.25 26.59
C ASP A 33 -25.85 31.86 27.90
N PRO A 34 -24.70 32.49 28.24
CA PRO A 34 -23.53 31.89 28.91
C PRO A 34 -23.28 32.37 30.37
N GLU A 35 -22.03 32.13 30.84
CA GLU A 35 -21.35 32.65 32.04
C GLU A 35 -21.87 32.08 33.39
N SER A 36 -21.06 31.78 34.41
CA SER A 36 -19.92 32.53 34.92
C SER A 36 -19.06 31.72 35.91
N SER A 37 -17.89 32.32 36.20
CA SER A 37 -17.22 32.42 37.50
C SER A 37 -16.41 31.23 38.06
N GLN A 38 -15.09 31.36 37.83
CA GLN A 38 -13.98 31.19 38.77
C GLN A 38 -14.34 31.12 40.27
N GLY A 39 -13.63 30.23 40.98
CA GLY A 39 -13.49 30.36 42.43
C GLY A 39 -12.79 29.20 43.13
N ARG A 40 -11.47 29.36 43.32
CA ARG A 40 -10.74 29.08 44.57
C ARG A 40 -9.91 27.78 44.70
N SER A 41 -8.62 28.06 44.86
CA SER A 41 -7.48 27.31 45.38
C SER A 41 -7.68 26.69 46.77
N GLU A 42 -7.12 25.49 46.97
CA GLU A 42 -6.50 24.93 48.19
C GLU A 42 -5.98 23.53 47.81
N GLY A 43 -4.84 22.97 48.23
CA GLY A 43 -3.77 23.36 49.12
C GLY A 43 -2.70 22.24 49.00
N LYS A 44 -1.43 22.63 48.85
CA LYS A 44 -0.29 21.71 48.68
C LYS A 44 0.26 21.35 50.06
N LYS A 45 0.16 20.07 50.47
CA LYS A 45 0.83 19.53 51.66
C LYS A 45 1.97 18.61 51.25
N THR A 46 3.16 19.00 51.68
CA THR A 46 4.42 18.26 51.74
C THR A 46 4.37 17.20 52.85
N VAL A 47 4.92 16.00 52.59
CA VAL A 47 5.64 15.17 53.58
C VAL A 47 6.81 14.48 52.89
N ALA A 48 7.92 14.43 53.62
CA ALA A 48 9.28 14.12 53.24
C ALA A 48 9.64 12.62 53.40
N ASP A 49 10.52 12.16 52.51
CA ASP A 49 11.83 11.53 52.78
C ASP A 49 11.94 10.27 53.69
N ILE A 50 12.40 9.15 53.10
CA ILE A 50 13.19 8.10 53.79
C ILE A 50 14.35 7.63 52.89
N SER A 51 15.53 7.83 53.45
CA SER A 51 16.92 7.48 53.15
C SER A 51 17.29 6.14 52.46
N LYS A 52 18.18 6.29 51.46
CA LYS A 52 19.53 5.68 51.24
C LYS A 52 19.87 4.27 51.77
N SER A 53 20.42 3.43 50.89
CA SER A 53 21.83 2.98 50.96
C SER A 53 22.34 2.33 49.65
N PRO A 54 23.67 2.35 49.38
CA PRO A 54 24.28 2.12 48.07
C PRO A 54 25.04 0.78 47.95
N LEU A 55 25.32 0.31 46.73
CA LEU A 55 26.26 -0.80 46.48
C LEU A 55 27.01 -0.64 45.13
N ILE A 56 28.23 -0.10 45.23
CA ILE A 56 29.52 -0.59 44.70
C ILE A 56 29.66 -0.91 43.19
N GLU A 57 30.45 -0.08 42.49
CA GLU A 57 31.25 -0.43 41.30
C GLU A 57 32.48 -1.28 41.66
N PRO A 58 33.08 -1.97 40.67
CA PRO A 58 34.51 -1.74 40.50
C PRO A 58 34.98 -1.51 39.05
N ILE A 59 36.13 -0.85 39.02
CA ILE A 59 36.91 -0.24 37.93
C ILE A 59 37.70 -1.28 37.10
N LEU A 60 37.99 -0.86 35.86
CA LEU A 60 38.94 -1.32 34.84
C LEU A 60 40.11 -2.23 35.26
N ALA A 61 40.46 -3.16 34.35
CA ALA A 61 41.85 -3.39 33.98
C ALA A 61 42.00 -3.70 32.48
N THR A 62 42.77 -2.85 31.82
CA THR A 62 43.37 -2.98 30.48
C THR A 62 44.51 -4.00 30.49
N SER A 63 44.73 -4.67 29.37
CA SER A 63 46.02 -5.30 29.04
C SER A 63 46.13 -5.46 27.52
N SER A 64 47.20 -4.91 26.99
CA SER A 64 47.60 -4.86 25.58
C SER A 64 49.03 -5.36 25.45
N LEU A 65 49.36 -5.89 24.26
CA LEU A 65 50.69 -6.13 23.63
C LEU A 65 51.38 -7.50 23.86
N PRO A 66 52.32 -7.95 22.98
CA PRO A 66 52.51 -7.68 21.54
C PRO A 66 52.88 -8.91 20.65
N THR A 67 52.82 -8.65 19.33
CA THR A 67 53.41 -9.25 18.10
C THR A 67 54.53 -10.31 18.15
N THR A 68 54.53 -11.23 17.17
CA THR A 68 55.56 -11.34 16.07
C THR A 68 55.25 -12.42 14.99
N ASN A 69 55.15 -11.96 13.73
CA ASN A 69 55.65 -12.47 12.43
C ASN A 69 55.96 -13.96 12.17
N SER A 70 55.45 -14.53 11.06
CA SER A 70 56.05 -14.50 9.69
C SER A 70 55.62 -15.68 8.77
N THR A 71 55.46 -15.35 7.47
CA THR A 71 55.68 -16.17 6.24
C THR A 71 54.82 -17.44 5.99
N THR A 72 54.14 -17.64 4.85
CA THR A 72 54.65 -17.67 3.46
C THR A 72 53.48 -17.73 2.44
N ASN A 73 53.66 -17.08 1.28
CA ASN A 73 52.92 -17.31 0.01
C ASN A 73 53.32 -18.66 -0.62
N PRO A 74 52.54 -19.21 -1.59
CA PRO A 74 52.92 -19.00 -2.99
C PRO A 74 51.78 -18.85 -4.01
N ALA A 75 52.00 -17.89 -4.92
CA ALA A 75 51.90 -17.94 -6.38
C ALA A 75 50.74 -18.66 -7.11
N MET A 76 50.09 -17.84 -7.95
CA MET A 76 49.34 -18.12 -9.18
C MET A 76 50.20 -18.86 -10.24
N PRO A 77 49.56 -19.45 -11.26
CA PRO A 77 50.05 -19.21 -12.62
C PRO A 77 48.94 -18.79 -13.59
N THR A 78 49.23 -17.71 -14.30
CA THR A 78 48.65 -17.30 -15.57
C THR A 78 49.20 -18.19 -16.70
N THR A 79 48.33 -18.62 -17.61
CA THR A 79 48.74 -19.21 -18.90
C THR A 79 48.24 -18.33 -20.04
N ASN A 80 49.20 -17.86 -20.84
CA ASN A 80 49.03 -17.25 -22.15
C ASN A 80 48.43 -18.25 -23.15
N SER A 81 47.55 -17.76 -24.03
CA SER A 81 47.46 -18.26 -25.40
C SER A 81 47.11 -17.11 -26.33
N THR A 82 48.14 -16.57 -26.97
CA THR A 82 48.08 -15.74 -28.17
C THR A 82 47.91 -16.68 -29.36
N THR A 83 46.94 -16.42 -30.24
CA THR A 83 47.02 -16.85 -31.64
C THR A 83 46.51 -15.76 -32.55
N ASN A 84 47.33 -15.52 -33.57
CA ASN A 84 47.27 -14.49 -34.58
C ASN A 84 45.99 -14.57 -35.43
N SER A 85 45.55 -13.42 -35.94
CA SER A 85 45.55 -13.12 -37.39
C SER A 85 45.05 -11.70 -37.64
N ALA A 86 45.99 -10.79 -37.87
CA ALA A 86 45.75 -9.56 -38.60
C ALA A 86 46.23 -9.78 -40.05
N THR A 87 45.34 -9.57 -41.02
CA THR A 87 45.72 -9.45 -42.43
C THR A 87 45.49 -8.01 -42.84
N LYS A 88 46.57 -7.33 -43.19
CA LYS A 88 46.64 -6.01 -43.82
C LYS A 88 46.80 -6.22 -45.34
N ILE A 89 46.69 -5.12 -46.09
CA ILE A 89 46.96 -4.90 -47.54
C ILE A 89 45.62 -4.88 -48.32
N THR A 90 45.20 -3.82 -49.03
CA THR A 90 45.94 -2.85 -49.86
C THR A 90 45.11 -1.56 -50.07
N ALA A 91 45.79 -0.43 -50.19
CA ALA A 91 45.27 0.80 -50.77
C ALA A 91 45.50 0.82 -52.29
N SER A 92 44.59 1.40 -53.07
CA SER A 92 44.90 1.86 -54.43
C SER A 92 44.02 3.07 -54.80
N THR A 93 44.71 4.17 -55.07
CA THR A 93 44.27 5.45 -55.61
C THR A 93 44.15 5.41 -57.14
N THR A 94 43.69 6.54 -57.73
CA THR A 94 43.72 6.96 -59.15
C THR A 94 42.66 6.29 -60.05
N ASP A 95 41.88 6.96 -60.90
CA ASP A 95 42.13 8.15 -61.75
C ASP A 95 40.86 8.97 -62.07
N GLU A 96 41.08 10.25 -62.36
CA GLU A 96 40.22 11.19 -63.09
C GLU A 96 40.32 10.92 -64.62
N PRO A 97 39.41 11.43 -65.47
CA PRO A 97 39.82 12.63 -66.22
C PRO A 97 38.71 13.65 -66.53
N THR A 98 39.18 14.88 -66.64
CA THR A 98 38.56 16.14 -67.03
C THR A 98 38.37 16.25 -68.56
N THR A 99 37.29 16.88 -69.05
CA THR A 99 37.33 17.79 -70.24
C THR A 99 36.10 18.71 -70.34
N GLU A 100 36.31 19.88 -70.93
CA GLU A 100 35.64 21.19 -70.77
C GLU A 100 34.75 21.56 -72.04
N PRO A 101 34.33 22.82 -72.35
CA PRO A 101 32.95 23.33 -72.18
C PRO A 101 32.20 23.93 -73.42
N THR A 102 30.99 24.49 -73.16
CA THR A 102 30.20 25.58 -73.84
C THR A 102 29.30 25.27 -75.06
N PRO A 103 28.23 26.08 -75.39
CA PRO A 103 27.51 27.13 -74.63
C PRO A 103 25.95 27.04 -74.65
N GLN A 104 25.34 27.92 -73.85
CA GLN A 104 23.93 28.25 -73.59
C GLN A 104 23.02 28.50 -74.84
N PRO A 105 21.68 28.52 -74.67
CA PRO A 105 21.04 29.83 -74.54
C PRO A 105 19.96 29.95 -73.44
N THR A 106 19.89 31.18 -72.97
CA THR A 106 19.09 31.79 -71.91
C THR A 106 17.59 31.77 -72.22
N GLN A 107 16.75 31.43 -71.24
CA GLN A 107 15.43 32.05 -71.07
C GLN A 107 15.17 32.35 -69.60
N SER A 108 15.04 33.64 -69.32
CA SER A 108 14.65 34.21 -68.04
C SER A 108 13.16 34.00 -67.81
N THR A 109 12.79 33.46 -66.65
CA THR A 109 11.45 33.71 -66.09
C THR A 109 11.56 33.88 -64.58
N THR A 110 11.16 35.07 -64.15
CA THR A 110 11.08 35.55 -62.77
C THR A 110 10.14 34.67 -61.93
N GLN A 111 10.65 34.03 -60.87
CA GLN A 111 9.82 33.54 -59.76
C GLN A 111 10.47 33.86 -58.41
N LEU A 112 9.67 34.49 -57.55
CA LEU A 112 9.90 34.77 -56.13
C LEU A 112 10.38 33.50 -55.38
N PRO A 113 11.29 33.61 -54.38
CA PRO A 113 11.49 32.52 -53.45
C PRO A 113 10.21 32.34 -52.63
N THR A 114 9.55 31.21 -52.84
CA THR A 114 8.43 30.78 -52.01
C THR A 114 9.03 30.24 -50.73
N ASP A 115 8.76 30.92 -49.61
CA ASP A 115 9.04 30.45 -48.27
C ASP A 115 8.54 29.01 -48.13
N SER A 116 9.46 28.07 -47.91
CA SER A 116 9.09 26.74 -47.45
C SER A 116 8.68 26.88 -46.00
N PRO A 117 7.44 26.52 -45.60
CA PRO A 117 7.08 26.58 -44.20
C PRO A 117 7.95 25.56 -43.48
N THR A 118 8.83 26.05 -42.60
CA THR A 118 9.49 25.26 -41.57
C THR A 118 8.40 24.48 -40.86
N GLN A 119 8.35 23.17 -41.11
CA GLN A 119 7.49 22.26 -40.38
C GLN A 119 7.80 22.50 -38.89
N PRO A 120 6.82 22.90 -38.05
CA PRO A 120 7.08 23.00 -36.63
C PRO A 120 7.53 21.62 -36.18
N THR A 121 8.74 21.55 -35.64
CA THR A 121 9.21 20.41 -34.88
C THR A 121 8.10 20.12 -33.88
N THR A 122 7.32 19.07 -34.10
CA THR A 122 6.27 18.65 -33.19
C THR A 122 6.98 18.26 -31.90
N GLY A 123 7.07 19.21 -30.96
CA GLY A 123 7.44 18.90 -29.60
C GLY A 123 6.51 17.80 -29.08
N PRO A 124 6.94 17.00 -28.09
CA PRO A 124 6.14 15.92 -27.55
C PRO A 124 4.73 16.43 -27.23
N PHE A 125 3.73 15.76 -27.81
CA PHE A 125 2.34 16.16 -27.65
C PHE A 125 1.94 15.91 -26.21
N CYS A 126 1.73 16.98 -25.44
CA CYS A 126 1.22 16.83 -24.10
C CYS A 126 -0.31 16.67 -24.14
N PRO A 127 -0.87 15.60 -23.57
CA PRO A 127 -2.32 15.43 -23.51
C PRO A 127 -2.98 16.63 -22.83
N GLY A 128 -4.11 17.09 -23.39
CA GLY A 128 -4.94 18.11 -22.76
C GLY A 128 -5.51 17.63 -21.42
N PRO A 129 -6.05 18.54 -20.59
CA PRO A 129 -6.64 18.18 -19.31
C PRO A 129 -7.75 17.13 -19.46
N VAL A 130 -7.78 16.18 -18.52
CA VAL A 130 -8.73 15.05 -18.54
C VAL A 130 -10.17 15.57 -18.47
N THR A 131 -11.02 15.08 -19.37
CA THR A 131 -12.46 15.36 -19.38
C THR A 131 -13.18 14.55 -18.30
N LEU A 132 -14.16 15.16 -17.62
CA LEU A 132 -15.02 14.46 -16.68
C LEU A 132 -15.87 13.41 -17.41
N CYS A 133 -15.90 12.17 -16.92
CA CYS A 133 -16.78 11.12 -17.43
C CYS A 133 -18.19 11.24 -16.84
N SER A 134 -19.14 10.61 -17.53
CA SER A 134 -20.52 10.48 -17.09
C SER A 134 -20.68 9.41 -15.99
N ASP A 135 -21.79 9.46 -15.24
CA ASP A 135 -22.05 8.53 -14.13
C ASP A 135 -22.14 7.05 -14.58
N LEU A 136 -22.66 6.79 -15.79
CA LEU A 136 -22.76 5.44 -16.35
C LEU A 136 -21.39 4.87 -16.73
N GLU A 137 -20.52 5.69 -17.30
CA GLU A 137 -19.12 5.31 -17.59
C GLU A 137 -18.34 5.06 -16.29
N SER A 138 -18.65 5.80 -15.23
CA SER A 138 -18.05 5.61 -13.91
C SER A 138 -18.28 4.20 -13.35
N HIS A 139 -19.49 3.63 -13.47
CA HIS A 139 -19.77 2.29 -12.93
C HIS A 139 -19.00 1.18 -13.66
N SER A 140 -18.86 1.30 -14.99
CA SER A 140 -18.02 0.38 -15.77
C SER A 140 -16.54 0.57 -15.42
N ALA A 141 -16.12 1.81 -15.20
CA ALA A 141 -14.76 2.13 -14.78
C ALA A 141 -14.42 1.53 -13.41
N GLU A 142 -15.34 1.55 -12.44
CA GLU A 142 -15.14 0.93 -11.13
C GLU A 142 -14.82 -0.57 -11.25
N ALA A 143 -15.56 -1.31 -12.07
CA ALA A 143 -15.29 -2.74 -12.28
C ALA A 143 -13.89 -2.97 -12.91
N MET A 144 -13.53 -2.20 -13.94
CA MET A 144 -12.21 -2.26 -14.57
C MET A 144 -11.09 -1.91 -13.58
N LEU A 145 -11.29 -0.89 -12.75
CA LEU A 145 -10.34 -0.46 -11.73
C LEU A 145 -10.16 -1.53 -10.66
N GLY A 146 -11.25 -2.16 -10.18
CA GLY A 146 -11.18 -3.26 -9.22
C GLY A 146 -10.32 -4.42 -9.75
N ASP A 147 -10.53 -4.81 -11.02
CA ASP A 147 -9.74 -5.85 -11.68
C ASP A 147 -8.26 -5.46 -11.85
N ALA A 148 -7.98 -4.23 -12.27
CA ALA A 148 -6.62 -3.72 -12.42
C ALA A 148 -5.88 -3.66 -11.07
N LEU A 149 -6.57 -3.23 -10.00
CA LEU A 149 -6.01 -3.19 -8.65
C LEU A 149 -5.67 -4.59 -8.13
N ILE A 150 -6.45 -5.63 -8.46
CA ILE A 150 -6.09 -7.01 -8.11
C ILE A 150 -4.78 -7.40 -8.78
N ASP A 151 -4.66 -7.17 -10.09
CA ASP A 151 -3.50 -7.57 -10.88
C ASP A 151 -2.25 -6.80 -10.42
N PHE A 152 -2.38 -5.48 -10.21
CA PHE A 152 -1.33 -4.64 -9.65
C PHE A 152 -0.93 -5.05 -8.22
N SER A 153 -1.88 -5.44 -7.38
CA SER A 153 -1.59 -5.92 -6.02
C SER A 153 -0.67 -7.14 -6.01
N LEU A 154 -0.89 -8.08 -6.94
CA LEU A 154 -0.07 -9.28 -7.06
C LEU A 154 1.31 -8.97 -7.65
N LYS A 155 1.39 -8.10 -8.67
CA LYS A 155 2.67 -7.56 -9.17
C LYS A 155 3.50 -6.95 -8.03
N LEU A 156 2.91 -6.04 -7.26
CA LEU A 156 3.54 -5.44 -6.09
C LEU A 156 3.94 -6.48 -5.06
N TYR A 157 3.07 -7.45 -4.76
CA TYR A 157 3.36 -8.49 -3.78
C TYR A 157 4.65 -9.25 -4.12
N HIS A 158 4.78 -9.67 -5.39
CA HIS A 158 5.99 -10.37 -5.85
C HIS A 158 7.22 -9.47 -5.86
N ALA A 159 7.09 -8.21 -6.28
CA ALA A 159 8.19 -7.25 -6.24
C ALA A 159 8.67 -6.97 -4.80
N PHE A 160 7.75 -6.71 -3.87
CA PHE A 160 8.06 -6.55 -2.45
C PHE A 160 8.69 -7.81 -1.85
N SER A 161 8.17 -8.99 -2.19
CA SER A 161 8.72 -10.26 -1.73
C SER A 161 10.17 -10.44 -2.18
N ALA A 162 10.49 -10.10 -3.43
CA ALA A 162 11.83 -10.17 -3.99
C ALA A 162 12.81 -9.14 -3.40
N MET A 163 12.32 -7.99 -2.96
CA MET A 163 13.14 -6.94 -2.33
C MET A 163 13.46 -7.21 -0.87
N LYS A 164 12.61 -7.97 -0.18
CA LYS A 164 12.79 -8.26 1.25
C LYS A 164 13.51 -9.57 1.48
N LYS A 165 14.16 -9.68 2.64
CA LYS A 165 14.77 -10.95 3.06
C LYS A 165 13.70 -12.02 3.17
N ALA A 166 14.07 -13.26 2.89
CA ALA A 166 13.20 -14.41 3.07
C ALA A 166 12.63 -14.45 4.50
N GLU A 167 11.40 -14.94 4.63
CA GLU A 167 10.73 -15.14 5.91
C GLU A 167 10.60 -13.87 6.76
N THR A 168 10.34 -12.73 6.12
CA THR A 168 10.07 -11.44 6.78
C THR A 168 8.60 -11.04 6.67
N ASN A 169 8.11 -10.38 7.73
CA ASN A 169 6.81 -9.72 7.71
C ASN A 169 6.85 -8.57 6.71
N MET A 170 5.74 -8.37 6.01
CA MET A 170 5.55 -7.16 5.21
C MET A 170 4.06 -6.85 5.09
N VAL A 171 3.77 -5.56 4.99
CA VAL A 171 2.45 -5.06 4.67
C VAL A 171 2.59 -3.85 3.75
N PHE A 172 1.72 -3.72 2.78
CA PHE A 172 1.64 -2.53 1.94
C PHE A 172 0.19 -2.30 1.53
N SER A 173 -0.09 -1.11 0.99
CA SER A 173 -1.42 -0.76 0.50
C SER A 173 -1.36 -0.60 -1.02
N PRO A 174 -1.76 -1.63 -1.79
CA PRO A 174 -1.79 -1.54 -3.25
C PRO A 174 -2.64 -0.38 -3.74
N PHE A 175 -3.83 -0.20 -3.15
CA PHE A 175 -4.74 0.89 -3.47
C PHE A 175 -4.10 2.28 -3.32
N SER A 176 -3.37 2.47 -2.23
CA SER A 176 -2.77 3.75 -1.90
C SER A 176 -1.56 4.08 -2.78
N ILE A 177 -0.73 3.07 -3.08
CA ILE A 177 0.36 3.17 -4.06
C ILE A 177 -0.22 3.46 -5.45
N ALA A 178 -1.23 2.71 -5.88
CA ALA A 178 -1.92 2.93 -7.15
C ALA A 178 -2.51 4.33 -7.23
N SER A 179 -3.06 4.85 -6.13
CA SER A 179 -3.63 6.19 -6.10
C SER A 179 -2.59 7.28 -6.37
N LEU A 180 -1.43 7.19 -5.72
CA LEU A 180 -0.31 8.10 -5.98
C LEU A 180 0.22 7.97 -7.41
N LEU A 181 0.41 6.75 -7.91
CA LEU A 181 0.87 6.53 -9.29
C LEU A 181 -0.16 7.00 -10.33
N THR A 182 -1.46 6.89 -10.04
CA THR A 182 -2.52 7.40 -10.92
C THR A 182 -2.57 8.94 -10.88
N GLN A 183 -2.21 9.56 -9.75
CA GLN A 183 -2.03 11.02 -9.67
C GLN A 183 -0.82 11.47 -10.50
N VAL A 184 0.25 10.67 -10.56
CA VAL A 184 1.37 10.93 -11.48
C VAL A 184 0.95 10.73 -12.94
N LEU A 185 0.17 9.68 -13.24
CA LEU A 185 -0.39 9.40 -14.56
C LEU A 185 -1.21 10.58 -15.11
N LEU A 186 -1.89 11.34 -14.24
CA LEU A 186 -2.64 12.55 -14.63
C LEU A 186 -1.74 13.59 -15.34
N GLY A 187 -0.46 13.66 -14.98
CA GLY A 187 0.51 14.58 -15.56
C GLY A 187 1.42 13.94 -16.60
N ALA A 188 1.27 12.63 -16.88
CA ALA A 188 2.19 11.88 -17.72
C ALA A 188 1.87 12.01 -19.22
N GLY A 189 2.92 12.16 -20.02
CA GLY A 189 2.88 12.13 -21.49
C GLY A 189 3.45 10.84 -22.07
N ASP A 190 3.19 10.62 -23.35
CA ASP A 190 3.86 9.63 -24.22
C ASP A 190 4.16 8.26 -23.57
N ASN A 191 5.44 7.88 -23.50
CA ASN A 191 5.90 6.59 -23.00
C ASN A 191 5.63 6.42 -21.51
N THR A 192 5.84 7.47 -20.70
CA THR A 192 5.57 7.42 -19.26
C THR A 192 4.12 7.12 -18.94
N LYS A 193 3.19 7.69 -19.71
CA LYS A 193 1.76 7.35 -19.59
C LYS A 193 1.54 5.86 -19.87
N THR A 194 2.05 5.37 -21.00
CA THR A 194 1.88 3.98 -21.43
C THR A 194 2.51 2.98 -20.45
N ASN A 195 3.69 3.31 -19.93
CA ASN A 195 4.43 2.47 -18.98
C ASN A 195 3.70 2.43 -17.62
N LEU A 196 3.20 3.57 -17.13
CA LEU A 196 2.39 3.62 -15.91
C LEU A 196 1.08 2.83 -16.06
N GLU A 197 0.37 2.96 -17.19
CA GLU A 197 -0.84 2.16 -17.48
C GLU A 197 -0.53 0.66 -17.46
N SER A 198 0.58 0.23 -18.06
CA SER A 198 1.02 -1.17 -18.05
C SER A 198 1.33 -1.70 -16.65
N VAL A 199 2.07 -0.93 -15.84
CA VAL A 199 2.41 -1.29 -14.46
C VAL A 199 1.14 -1.43 -13.62
N LEU A 200 0.25 -0.43 -13.69
CA LEU A 200 -1.03 -0.39 -12.97
C LEU A 200 -2.07 -1.38 -13.54
N SER A 201 -1.78 -2.01 -14.68
CA SER A 201 -2.69 -2.91 -15.38
C SER A 201 -3.98 -2.23 -15.85
N TYR A 202 -3.89 -0.94 -16.14
CA TYR A 202 -5.01 -0.18 -16.71
C TYR A 202 -5.18 -0.49 -18.19
N PRO A 203 -6.43 -0.58 -18.68
CA PRO A 203 -6.70 -0.57 -20.11
C PRO A 203 -6.14 0.72 -20.74
N LYS A 204 -5.78 0.64 -22.02
CA LYS A 204 -5.43 1.84 -22.78
C LYS A 204 -6.61 2.82 -22.78
N ASP A 205 -6.29 4.10 -22.68
CA ASP A 205 -7.25 5.20 -22.70
C ASP A 205 -8.30 5.13 -21.59
N PHE A 206 -7.90 4.66 -20.41
CA PHE A 206 -8.78 4.59 -19.24
C PHE A 206 -9.00 5.97 -18.57
N THR A 207 -9.60 6.91 -19.30
CA THR A 207 -9.75 8.32 -18.89
C THR A 207 -10.54 8.51 -17.59
N CYS A 208 -11.52 7.66 -17.31
CA CYS A 208 -12.37 7.74 -16.12
C CYS A 208 -11.70 7.21 -14.84
N VAL A 209 -10.46 6.71 -14.93
CA VAL A 209 -9.76 6.09 -13.79
C VAL A 209 -9.65 7.04 -12.59
N HIS A 210 -9.41 8.33 -12.85
CA HIS A 210 -9.24 9.32 -11.78
C HIS A 210 -10.55 9.53 -10.98
N GLN A 211 -11.71 9.51 -11.64
CA GLN A 211 -13.01 9.63 -10.98
C GLN A 211 -13.40 8.33 -10.27
N ALA A 212 -13.18 7.18 -10.91
CA ALA A 212 -13.45 5.86 -10.30
C ALA A 212 -12.61 5.65 -9.03
N LEU A 213 -11.33 6.04 -9.07
CA LEU A 213 -10.44 5.95 -7.91
C LEU A 213 -10.91 6.85 -6.76
N LYS A 214 -11.42 8.04 -7.05
CA LYS A 214 -12.00 8.93 -6.04
C LYS A 214 -13.20 8.28 -5.34
N ALA A 215 -14.04 7.54 -6.08
CA ALA A 215 -15.18 6.81 -5.53
C ALA A 215 -14.76 5.65 -4.59
N PHE A 216 -13.58 5.07 -4.80
CA PHE A 216 -13.04 3.96 -4.01
C PHE A 216 -12.49 4.38 -2.63
N THR A 217 -12.55 5.68 -2.29
CA THR A 217 -12.07 6.19 -1.00
C THR A 217 -12.94 5.64 0.14
N THR A 218 -12.39 4.73 0.94
CA THR A 218 -13.07 4.16 2.12
C THR A 218 -12.84 4.99 3.38
N LYS A 219 -13.91 5.21 4.16
CA LYS A 219 -13.82 5.86 5.49
C LYS A 219 -13.06 5.02 6.51
N GLY A 220 -12.84 3.74 6.22
CA GLY A 220 -12.15 2.81 7.11
C GLY A 220 -10.63 2.99 7.14
N VAL A 221 -10.04 3.68 6.16
CA VAL A 221 -8.58 3.79 6.01
C VAL A 221 -8.15 5.25 5.99
N THR A 222 -7.09 5.57 6.73
CA THR A 222 -6.40 6.85 6.61
C THR A 222 -5.23 6.68 5.66
N SER A 223 -5.40 7.12 4.42
CA SER A 223 -4.35 7.19 3.40
C SER A 223 -4.07 8.65 3.08
N VAL A 224 -2.78 9.00 3.03
CA VAL A 224 -2.33 10.34 2.66
C VAL A 224 -1.30 10.20 1.56
N SER A 225 -1.56 10.88 0.44
CA SER A 225 -0.68 10.96 -0.71
C SER A 225 -0.35 12.41 -0.98
N GLN A 226 0.91 12.70 -1.31
CA GLN A 226 1.34 14.06 -1.56
C GLN A 226 2.54 14.09 -2.49
N ILE A 227 2.52 15.07 -3.40
CA ILE A 227 3.66 15.44 -4.25
C ILE A 227 4.32 16.67 -3.63
N PHE A 228 5.63 16.60 -3.41
CA PHE A 228 6.44 17.76 -3.04
C PHE A 228 7.39 18.11 -4.18
N HIS A 229 7.63 19.39 -4.40
CA HIS A 229 8.52 19.86 -5.46
C HIS A 229 9.46 20.95 -4.96
N SER A 230 10.63 21.06 -5.58
CA SER A 230 11.57 22.14 -5.30
C SER A 230 11.03 23.50 -5.78
N PRO A 231 11.49 24.61 -5.19
CA PRO A 231 10.99 25.94 -5.54
C PRO A 231 11.38 26.41 -6.95
N ASP A 232 12.39 25.80 -7.58
CA ASP A 232 12.75 26.02 -8.99
C ASP A 232 11.85 25.24 -9.98
N LEU A 233 11.09 24.24 -9.49
CA LEU A 233 10.20 23.44 -10.33
C LEU A 233 8.81 24.07 -10.40
N ALA A 234 8.48 24.69 -11.53
CA ALA A 234 7.17 25.29 -11.77
C ALA A 234 6.12 24.20 -12.10
N ILE A 235 5.02 24.17 -11.35
CA ILE A 235 3.90 23.25 -11.58
C ILE A 235 2.80 23.97 -12.36
N ARG A 236 2.24 23.31 -13.37
CA ARG A 236 1.17 23.88 -14.21
C ARG A 236 -0.12 24.04 -13.41
N ASP A 237 -0.79 25.18 -13.56
CA ASP A 237 -2.09 25.47 -12.91
C ASP A 237 -3.16 24.42 -13.24
N THR A 238 -3.14 23.88 -14.46
CA THR A 238 -4.02 22.81 -14.90
C THR A 238 -3.84 21.55 -14.05
N PHE A 239 -2.61 21.20 -13.70
CA PHE A 239 -2.32 20.07 -12.82
C PHE A 239 -2.76 20.34 -11.38
N VAL A 240 -2.44 21.53 -10.84
CA VAL A 240 -2.84 21.92 -9.48
C VAL A 240 -4.35 21.78 -9.29
N ASN A 241 -5.13 22.34 -10.21
CA ASN A 241 -6.60 22.30 -10.13
C ASN A 241 -7.15 20.86 -10.27
N ALA A 242 -6.64 20.08 -11.23
CA ALA A 242 -7.08 18.70 -11.43
C ALA A 242 -6.70 17.81 -10.24
N SER A 243 -5.47 17.95 -9.74
CA SER A 243 -4.96 17.25 -8.56
C SER A 243 -5.82 17.54 -7.33
N GLN A 244 -6.14 18.81 -7.05
CA GLN A 244 -6.99 19.19 -5.94
C GLN A 244 -8.40 18.60 -6.06
N SER A 245 -8.99 18.65 -7.26
CA SER A 245 -10.35 18.18 -7.51
C SER A 245 -10.49 16.65 -7.41
N LEU A 246 -9.53 15.91 -7.96
CA LEU A 246 -9.60 14.45 -8.10
C LEU A 246 -8.99 13.72 -6.90
N TYR A 247 -7.92 14.26 -6.31
CA TYR A 247 -7.12 13.61 -5.26
C TYR A 247 -7.15 14.32 -3.91
N SER A 248 -7.88 15.44 -3.80
CA SER A 248 -7.91 16.27 -2.57
C SER A 248 -6.52 16.72 -2.10
N SER A 249 -5.54 16.73 -2.99
CA SER A 249 -4.16 17.16 -2.72
C SER A 249 -3.64 17.98 -3.90
N SER A 250 -2.93 19.06 -3.60
CA SER A 250 -2.18 19.85 -4.59
C SER A 250 -0.70 19.72 -4.30
N PRO A 251 0.20 19.69 -5.30
CA PRO A 251 1.65 19.69 -5.06
C PRO A 251 2.08 20.80 -4.08
N ARG A 252 3.04 20.48 -3.21
CA ARG A 252 3.54 21.39 -2.18
C ARG A 252 4.98 21.80 -2.47
N GLY A 253 5.24 23.10 -2.48
CA GLY A 253 6.59 23.63 -2.63
C GLY A 253 7.45 23.35 -1.39
N LEU A 254 8.70 22.96 -1.63
CA LEU A 254 9.76 22.85 -0.65
C LEU A 254 10.53 24.18 -0.54
N GLY A 255 11.28 24.34 0.54
CA GLY A 255 12.27 25.41 0.69
C GLY A 255 13.65 25.01 0.17
N ASN A 256 14.63 25.89 0.35
CA ASN A 256 16.02 25.66 -0.09
C ASN A 256 16.88 24.86 0.89
N ASN A 257 16.35 24.52 2.08
CA ASN A 257 17.10 23.83 3.13
C ASN A 257 16.56 22.40 3.31
N SER A 258 17.42 21.40 3.08
CA SER A 258 17.02 19.98 3.11
C SER A 258 16.53 19.51 4.48
N ASP A 259 17.18 19.94 5.58
CA ASP A 259 16.78 19.55 6.93
C ASP A 259 15.39 20.11 7.29
N ALA A 260 15.14 21.37 6.94
CA ALA A 260 13.83 21.99 7.12
C ALA A 260 12.75 21.31 6.26
N ASN A 261 13.09 20.88 5.04
CA ASN A 261 12.18 20.13 4.18
C ASN A 261 11.87 18.73 4.74
N LEU A 262 12.87 18.05 5.29
CA LEU A 262 12.71 16.75 5.94
C LEU A 262 11.76 16.85 7.15
N GLU A 263 11.95 17.86 8.00
CA GLU A 263 11.07 18.13 9.14
C GLU A 263 9.64 18.49 8.68
N LEU A 264 9.51 19.33 7.65
CA LEU A 264 8.22 19.72 7.08
C LEU A 264 7.44 18.50 6.56
N ILE A 265 8.11 17.63 5.81
CA ILE A 265 7.50 16.40 5.28
C ILE A 265 7.07 15.49 6.42
N ASN A 266 7.96 15.16 7.36
CA ASN A 266 7.64 14.23 8.44
C ASN A 266 6.56 14.78 9.37
N THR A 267 6.56 16.08 9.65
CA THR A 267 5.50 16.75 10.42
C THR A 267 4.15 16.67 9.69
N TRP A 268 4.13 16.92 8.38
CA TRP A 268 2.92 16.79 7.59
C TRP A 268 2.38 15.36 7.62
N VAL A 269 3.22 14.34 7.45
CA VAL A 269 2.80 12.94 7.52
C VAL A 269 2.26 12.61 8.91
N ALA A 270 2.93 13.04 9.98
CA ALA A 270 2.51 12.81 11.34
C ALA A 270 1.12 13.40 11.60
N GLN A 271 0.88 14.65 11.20
CA GLN A 271 -0.41 15.32 11.37
C GLN A 271 -1.54 14.58 10.61
N ASN A 272 -1.30 14.21 9.36
CA ASN A 272 -2.35 13.59 8.53
C ASN A 272 -2.54 12.09 8.81
N THR A 273 -1.64 11.47 9.60
CA THR A 273 -1.76 10.07 10.06
C THR A 273 -2.07 9.96 11.55
N ASN A 274 -2.49 11.04 12.21
CA ASN A 274 -2.78 11.07 13.65
C ASN A 274 -1.59 10.56 14.50
N ASN A 275 -0.37 10.94 14.12
CA ASN A 275 0.91 10.54 14.71
C ASN A 275 1.18 9.02 14.68
N LYS A 276 0.49 8.27 13.82
CA LYS A 276 0.74 6.83 13.65
C LYS A 276 1.97 6.56 12.78
N ILE A 277 2.30 7.51 11.91
CA ILE A 277 3.53 7.54 11.14
C ILE A 277 4.18 8.90 11.41
N SER A 278 5.14 8.93 12.34
CA SER A 278 5.83 10.17 12.73
C SER A 278 7.06 10.49 11.88
N GLN A 279 7.63 9.47 11.23
CA GLN A 279 8.83 9.57 10.43
C GLN A 279 8.67 8.66 9.21
N LEU A 280 8.46 9.28 8.04
CA LEU A 280 8.34 8.63 6.74
C LEU A 280 9.69 8.59 6.03
N LEU A 281 10.42 9.70 6.08
CA LEU A 281 11.74 9.85 5.48
C LEU A 281 12.80 9.95 6.57
N ASP A 282 13.91 9.25 6.35
CA ASP A 282 15.10 9.32 7.21
C ASP A 282 16.08 10.40 6.76
N SER A 283 16.08 10.70 5.46
CA SER A 283 16.90 11.73 4.84
C SER A 283 16.24 12.24 3.56
N LEU A 284 16.69 13.40 3.09
CA LEU A 284 16.27 13.98 1.82
C LEU A 284 17.51 14.48 1.06
N PRO A 285 17.75 14.06 -0.20
CA PRO A 285 18.86 14.57 -0.99
C PRO A 285 18.82 16.09 -1.16
N VAL A 286 19.99 16.74 -1.24
CA VAL A 286 20.09 18.21 -1.36
C VAL A 286 19.57 18.69 -2.73
N ASP A 287 19.70 17.85 -3.75
CA ASP A 287 19.24 18.03 -5.13
C ASP A 287 17.80 17.49 -5.35
N THR A 288 17.01 17.37 -4.29
CA THR A 288 15.62 16.94 -4.39
C THR A 288 14.79 17.92 -5.22
N ARG A 289 14.25 17.44 -6.35
CA ARG A 289 13.34 18.21 -7.23
C ARG A 289 11.90 17.77 -7.12
N LEU A 290 11.64 16.47 -7.05
CA LEU A 290 10.29 15.91 -7.00
C LEU A 290 10.24 14.71 -6.04
N VAL A 291 9.33 14.74 -5.07
CA VAL A 291 9.14 13.68 -4.08
C VAL A 291 7.69 13.21 -4.11
N LEU A 292 7.54 11.89 -4.16
CA LEU A 292 6.24 11.22 -4.20
C LEU A 292 6.05 10.43 -2.89
N LEU A 293 5.10 10.83 -2.06
CA LEU A 293 4.94 10.25 -0.73
C LEU A 293 3.59 9.60 -0.55
N ASN A 294 3.60 8.41 0.02
CA ASN A 294 2.41 7.73 0.47
C ASN A 294 2.58 7.17 1.89
N ALA A 295 1.65 7.51 2.78
CA ALA A 295 1.62 7.00 4.13
C ALA A 295 0.21 6.53 4.48
N VAL A 296 0.11 5.31 5.00
CA VAL A 296 -1.19 4.66 5.24
C VAL A 296 -1.21 4.00 6.60
N TYR A 297 -2.27 4.28 7.35
CA TYR A 297 -2.55 3.64 8.63
C TYR A 297 -3.94 3.02 8.63
N LEU A 298 -4.01 1.80 9.16
CA LEU A 298 -5.27 1.18 9.53
C LEU A 298 -5.19 0.53 10.91
N SER A 299 -6.11 0.97 11.78
CA SER A 299 -6.54 0.20 12.95
C SER A 299 -7.89 -0.42 12.62
N ALA A 300 -7.88 -1.70 12.22
CA ALA A 300 -9.11 -2.31 11.76
C ALA A 300 -9.98 -2.72 12.95
N LYS A 301 -11.27 -2.38 12.89
CA LYS A 301 -12.26 -2.84 13.88
C LYS A 301 -13.03 -4.02 13.31
N TRP A 302 -13.03 -5.13 14.05
CA TRP A 302 -13.87 -6.28 13.73
C TRP A 302 -15.35 -5.92 13.76
N LYS A 303 -16.16 -6.56 12.90
CA LYS A 303 -17.61 -6.51 13.09
C LYS A 303 -17.97 -7.16 14.41
N THR A 304 -17.47 -8.38 14.67
CA THR A 304 -17.60 -9.07 15.95
C THR A 304 -16.29 -9.00 16.74
N LYS A 305 -16.28 -8.34 17.90
CA LYS A 305 -15.07 -8.18 18.73
C LYS A 305 -14.60 -9.52 19.30
N PHE A 306 -13.30 -9.63 19.55
CA PHE A 306 -12.75 -10.73 20.35
C PHE A 306 -12.87 -10.38 21.85
N ASP A 307 -12.98 -11.40 22.69
CA ASP A 307 -12.93 -11.23 24.15
C ASP A 307 -11.46 -11.22 24.59
N PRO A 308 -10.92 -10.08 25.07
CA PRO A 308 -9.51 -9.97 25.45
C PRO A 308 -9.14 -10.90 26.62
N THR A 309 -10.11 -11.37 27.42
CA THR A 309 -9.85 -12.37 28.48
C THR A 309 -9.59 -13.77 27.93
N LYS A 310 -9.90 -14.01 26.65
CA LYS A 310 -9.59 -15.26 25.94
C LYS A 310 -8.28 -15.18 25.17
N THR A 311 -7.69 -14.00 25.04
CA THR A 311 -6.38 -13.83 24.42
C THR A 311 -5.31 -14.40 25.34
N ARG A 312 -4.49 -15.30 24.81
CA ARG A 312 -3.47 -16.01 25.59
C ARG A 312 -2.28 -16.40 24.73
N MET A 313 -1.16 -16.71 25.38
CA MET A 313 0.05 -17.18 24.72
C MET A 313 -0.16 -18.60 24.19
N GLU A 314 -0.03 -18.76 22.88
CA GLU A 314 -0.19 -20.06 22.20
C GLU A 314 0.96 -20.32 21.22
N PRO A 315 1.19 -21.59 20.85
CA PRO A 315 2.19 -21.98 19.86
C PRO A 315 1.96 -21.33 18.49
N PHE A 316 3.05 -20.88 17.88
CA PHE A 316 3.12 -20.51 16.48
C PHE A 316 4.40 -21.12 15.89
N HIS A 317 4.24 -21.87 14.80
CA HIS A 317 5.32 -22.51 14.08
C HIS A 317 6.06 -21.47 13.24
N PHE A 318 7.34 -21.26 13.51
CA PHE A 318 8.19 -20.34 12.76
C PHE A 318 9.53 -21.01 12.48
N LYS A 319 9.85 -21.14 11.18
CA LYS A 319 10.99 -21.93 10.69
C LYS A 319 10.90 -23.36 11.24
N ASN A 320 11.97 -23.82 11.88
CA ASN A 320 12.06 -25.14 12.51
C ASN A 320 11.78 -25.10 14.03
N SER A 321 11.18 -24.02 14.54
CA SER A 321 10.91 -23.86 15.97
C SER A 321 9.45 -23.45 16.24
N ILE A 322 9.07 -23.54 17.51
CA ILE A 322 7.76 -23.09 17.99
C ILE A 322 8.01 -21.91 18.92
N ILE A 323 7.45 -20.76 18.57
CA ILE A 323 7.42 -19.57 19.41
C ILE A 323 6.05 -19.46 20.09
N LYS A 324 5.95 -18.69 21.17
CA LYS A 324 4.65 -18.36 21.77
C LYS A 324 4.28 -16.92 21.44
N VAL A 325 3.04 -16.71 20.99
CA VAL A 325 2.51 -15.40 20.62
C VAL A 325 1.11 -15.21 21.21
N LEU A 326 0.67 -13.96 21.35
CA LEU A 326 -0.69 -13.65 21.80
C LEU A 326 -1.69 -14.03 20.70
N MET A 327 -2.46 -15.09 20.94
CA MET A 327 -3.55 -15.53 20.07
C MET A 327 -4.88 -15.02 20.61
N MET A 328 -5.62 -14.30 19.78
CA MET A 328 -7.02 -13.97 19.98
C MET A 328 -7.85 -15.24 19.71
N ASN A 329 -8.76 -15.57 20.62
CA ASN A 329 -9.50 -16.82 20.57
C ASN A 329 -11.02 -16.60 20.63
N SER A 330 -11.76 -17.41 19.87
CA SER A 330 -13.22 -17.51 20.00
C SER A 330 -13.70 -18.90 19.60
N LYS A 331 -14.61 -19.46 20.39
CA LYS A 331 -15.17 -20.81 20.14
C LYS A 331 -16.19 -20.87 19.00
N LYS A 332 -16.75 -19.71 18.62
CA LYS A 332 -17.88 -19.59 17.70
C LYS A 332 -17.78 -18.29 16.88
N TYR A 333 -16.58 -17.93 16.44
CA TYR A 333 -16.39 -16.71 15.66
C TYR A 333 -17.08 -16.85 14.29
N PRO A 334 -17.83 -15.84 13.82
CA PRO A 334 -18.45 -15.88 12.50
C PRO A 334 -17.37 -15.76 11.43
N MET A 335 -17.21 -16.81 10.62
CA MET A 335 -16.16 -16.89 9.60
C MET A 335 -16.64 -17.65 8.38
N ALA A 336 -16.32 -17.16 7.19
CA ALA A 336 -16.42 -17.94 5.95
C ALA A 336 -15.06 -18.56 5.66
N HIS A 337 -14.98 -19.87 5.41
CA HIS A 337 -13.70 -20.51 5.11
C HIS A 337 -13.84 -21.78 4.27
N PHE A 338 -12.79 -22.14 3.55
CA PHE A 338 -12.68 -23.37 2.76
C PHE A 338 -11.21 -23.76 2.55
N ILE A 339 -10.98 -24.95 1.98
CA ILE A 339 -9.66 -25.35 1.47
C ILE A 339 -9.61 -25.07 -0.02
N ASP A 340 -8.56 -24.35 -0.45
CA ASP A 340 -8.21 -24.22 -1.85
C ASP A 340 -7.21 -25.31 -2.24
N GLN A 341 -7.55 -26.10 -3.26
CA GLN A 341 -6.75 -27.25 -3.68
C GLN A 341 -5.53 -26.85 -4.51
N THR A 342 -5.63 -25.75 -5.26
CA THR A 342 -4.54 -25.23 -6.09
C THR A 342 -3.41 -24.71 -5.20
N LEU A 343 -3.76 -23.90 -4.19
CA LEU A 343 -2.82 -23.35 -3.23
C LEU A 343 -2.44 -24.32 -2.12
N LYS A 344 -3.19 -25.41 -1.93
CA LYS A 344 -3.10 -26.29 -0.75
C LYS A 344 -3.13 -25.47 0.54
N ALA A 345 -4.08 -24.54 0.60
CA ALA A 345 -4.19 -23.55 1.66
C ALA A 345 -5.60 -23.51 2.24
N LYS A 346 -5.68 -23.28 3.56
CA LYS A 346 -6.89 -22.83 4.23
C LYS A 346 -7.11 -21.36 3.86
N VAL A 347 -8.27 -21.06 3.29
CA VAL A 347 -8.70 -19.68 3.02
C VAL A 347 -9.81 -19.33 3.99
N GLY A 348 -9.67 -18.19 4.66
CA GLY A 348 -10.61 -17.72 5.67
C GLY A 348 -10.93 -16.24 5.52
N GLN A 349 -12.17 -15.85 5.77
CA GLN A 349 -12.61 -14.45 5.73
C GLN A 349 -13.33 -14.07 7.02
N LEU A 350 -12.90 -12.96 7.60
CA LEU A 350 -13.44 -12.36 8.81
C LEU A 350 -13.98 -10.96 8.49
N GLN A 351 -15.17 -10.65 8.98
CA GLN A 351 -15.83 -9.37 8.69
C GLN A 351 -15.27 -8.24 9.56
N LEU A 352 -14.93 -7.12 8.92
CA LEU A 352 -14.58 -5.86 9.57
C LEU A 352 -15.73 -4.85 9.41
N SER A 353 -15.60 -3.72 10.11
CA SER A 353 -16.41 -2.52 9.85
C SER A 353 -16.17 -1.94 8.45
N HIS A 354 -17.04 -1.03 8.02
CA HIS A 354 -16.90 -0.28 6.75
C HIS A 354 -16.81 -1.14 5.48
N ASN A 355 -17.62 -2.21 5.37
CA ASN A 355 -17.65 -3.11 4.20
C ASN A 355 -16.28 -3.71 3.83
N MET A 356 -15.38 -3.84 4.82
CA MET A 356 -14.10 -4.50 4.65
C MET A 356 -14.11 -5.89 5.27
N SER A 357 -13.20 -6.74 4.79
CA SER A 357 -12.94 -8.04 5.42
C SER A 357 -11.45 -8.33 5.46
N LEU A 358 -11.03 -9.10 6.46
CA LEU A 358 -9.70 -9.71 6.47
C LEU A 358 -9.82 -11.10 5.84
N VAL A 359 -9.10 -11.32 4.75
CA VAL A 359 -8.90 -12.63 4.14
C VAL A 359 -7.53 -13.16 4.55
N ILE A 360 -7.47 -14.42 4.99
CA ILE A 360 -6.27 -15.10 5.46
C ILE A 360 -6.07 -16.35 4.62
N LEU A 361 -4.85 -16.52 4.10
CA LEU A 361 -4.40 -17.70 3.39
C LEU A 361 -3.29 -18.34 4.21
N VAL A 362 -3.57 -19.50 4.80
CA VAL A 362 -2.62 -20.27 5.61
C VAL A 362 -2.35 -21.59 4.89
N PRO A 363 -1.08 -22.02 4.68
CA PRO A 363 -0.83 -23.35 4.14
C PRO A 363 -1.57 -24.42 4.95
N GLN A 364 -2.11 -25.44 4.28
CA GLN A 364 -3.05 -26.37 4.90
C GLN A 364 -2.43 -27.18 6.05
N ASN A 365 -1.12 -27.41 5.99
CA ASN A 365 -0.35 -28.10 7.01
C ASN A 365 1.10 -27.57 7.01
N LEU A 366 1.88 -27.96 8.01
CA LEU A 366 3.26 -27.53 8.21
C LEU A 366 4.25 -28.05 7.15
N LYS A 367 3.85 -29.00 6.28
CA LYS A 367 4.71 -29.49 5.19
C LYS A 367 4.72 -28.53 4.00
N HIS A 368 3.71 -27.69 3.87
CA HIS A 368 3.63 -26.66 2.83
C HIS A 368 4.13 -25.34 3.40
N ARG A 369 5.05 -24.71 2.68
CA ARG A 369 5.61 -23.43 3.09
C ARG A 369 4.77 -22.29 2.53
N LEU A 370 4.90 -21.11 3.10
CA LEU A 370 4.14 -19.95 2.62
C LEU A 370 4.60 -19.55 1.21
N GLU A 371 5.88 -19.71 0.88
CA GLU A 371 6.45 -19.41 -0.43
C GLU A 371 5.77 -20.22 -1.55
N ASP A 372 5.36 -21.47 -1.26
CA ASP A 372 4.67 -22.32 -2.23
C ASP A 372 3.26 -21.76 -2.54
N VAL A 373 2.60 -21.18 -1.52
CA VAL A 373 1.31 -20.48 -1.68
C VAL A 373 1.51 -19.18 -2.46
N GLU A 374 2.54 -18.40 -2.13
CA GLU A 374 2.88 -17.15 -2.80
C GLU A 374 3.14 -17.39 -4.30
N GLN A 375 3.94 -18.39 -4.65
CA GLN A 375 4.27 -18.72 -6.04
C GLN A 375 3.05 -19.19 -6.85
N ALA A 376 2.12 -19.90 -6.21
CA ALA A 376 0.90 -20.38 -6.87
C ALA A 376 -0.20 -19.30 -6.97
N LEU A 377 -0.07 -18.19 -6.26
CA LEU A 377 -1.07 -17.11 -6.19
C LEU A 377 -0.98 -16.17 -7.39
N ASN A 378 -1.49 -16.61 -8.54
CA ASN A 378 -1.66 -15.76 -9.72
C ASN A 378 -3.04 -15.05 -9.75
N PRO A 379 -3.25 -14.06 -10.65
CA PRO A 379 -4.49 -13.31 -10.72
C PRO A 379 -5.75 -14.16 -10.88
N SER A 380 -5.72 -15.19 -11.75
CA SER A 380 -6.87 -16.07 -11.97
C SER A 380 -7.25 -16.86 -10.72
N VAL A 381 -6.24 -17.40 -10.01
CA VAL A 381 -6.44 -18.10 -8.74
C VAL A 381 -6.98 -17.16 -7.67
N PHE A 382 -6.41 -15.97 -7.54
CA PHE A 382 -6.85 -14.96 -6.58
C PHE A 382 -8.31 -14.54 -6.81
N LYS A 383 -8.68 -14.19 -8.06
CA LYS A 383 -10.05 -13.81 -8.43
C LYS A 383 -11.04 -14.94 -8.16
N ALA A 384 -10.67 -16.19 -8.45
CA ALA A 384 -11.50 -17.36 -8.16
C ALA A 384 -11.72 -17.55 -6.64
N ILE A 385 -10.68 -17.36 -5.83
CA ILE A 385 -10.77 -17.41 -4.37
C ILE A 385 -11.73 -16.34 -3.84
N MET A 386 -11.58 -15.09 -4.29
CA MET A 386 -12.43 -13.98 -3.85
C MET A 386 -13.90 -14.19 -4.24
N LYS A 387 -14.16 -14.66 -5.47
CA LYS A 387 -15.52 -15.03 -5.91
C LYS A 387 -16.13 -16.15 -5.07
N LYS A 388 -15.33 -17.16 -4.72
CA LYS A 388 -15.78 -18.27 -3.87
C LYS A 388 -16.07 -17.81 -2.43
N LEU A 389 -15.26 -16.88 -1.90
CA LEU A 389 -15.51 -16.27 -0.59
C LEU A 389 -16.82 -15.47 -0.58
N GLU A 390 -17.09 -14.67 -1.62
CA GLU A 390 -18.34 -13.91 -1.76
C GLU A 390 -19.59 -14.81 -1.69
N MET A 391 -19.50 -16.03 -2.23
CA MET A 391 -20.57 -17.04 -2.17
C MET A 391 -20.59 -17.85 -0.86
N SER A 392 -19.54 -17.78 -0.04
CA SER A 392 -19.39 -18.60 1.16
C SER A 392 -20.13 -17.99 2.34
N LYS A 393 -20.86 -18.81 3.08
CA LYS A 393 -21.59 -18.36 4.27
C LYS A 393 -20.67 -18.23 5.47
N PHE A 394 -20.85 -17.18 6.26
CA PHE A 394 -20.23 -17.06 7.57
C PHE A 394 -20.86 -18.08 8.53
N GLN A 395 -20.02 -18.88 9.20
CA GLN A 395 -20.44 -19.94 10.10
C GLN A 395 -19.68 -19.85 11.43
N PRO A 396 -20.28 -20.31 12.55
CA PRO A 396 -19.59 -20.37 13.84
C PRO A 396 -18.37 -21.30 13.77
N THR A 397 -17.19 -20.72 13.98
CA THR A 397 -15.89 -21.38 13.84
C THR A 397 -15.07 -21.21 15.11
N LEU A 398 -14.41 -22.28 15.58
CA LEU A 398 -13.35 -22.19 16.56
C LEU A 398 -12.14 -21.53 15.89
N LEU A 399 -11.87 -20.29 16.25
CA LEU A 399 -10.87 -19.45 15.64
C LEU A 399 -9.77 -19.11 16.64
N SER A 400 -8.53 -19.28 16.20
CA SER A 400 -7.32 -18.78 16.86
C SER A 400 -6.50 -17.98 15.84
N LEU A 401 -6.31 -16.69 16.11
CA LEU A 401 -5.66 -15.73 15.22
C LEU A 401 -4.66 -14.88 16.02
N PRO A 402 -3.39 -14.75 15.61
CA PRO A 402 -2.44 -13.90 16.32
C PRO A 402 -2.90 -12.44 16.29
N ARG A 403 -2.57 -11.68 17.34
CA ARG A 403 -2.52 -10.21 17.21
C ARG A 403 -1.44 -9.85 16.20
N ILE A 404 -1.71 -8.87 15.36
CA ILE A 404 -0.79 -8.48 14.29
C ILE A 404 -0.60 -6.96 14.37
N LYS A 405 0.66 -6.54 14.44
CA LYS A 405 1.04 -5.16 14.20
C LYS A 405 2.23 -5.18 13.27
N VAL A 406 2.04 -4.82 12.01
CA VAL A 406 3.12 -4.83 11.02
C VAL A 406 3.33 -3.42 10.52
N THR A 407 4.58 -2.99 10.54
CA THR A 407 5.02 -1.75 9.91
C THR A 407 5.96 -2.09 8.77
N THR A 408 5.80 -1.42 7.64
CA THR A 408 6.72 -1.55 6.52
C THR A 408 6.94 -0.17 5.93
N SER A 409 8.21 0.22 5.82
CA SER A 409 8.65 1.36 5.03
C SER A 409 9.41 0.80 3.82
N GLN A 410 9.18 1.37 2.64
CA GLN A 410 9.76 0.91 1.39
C GLN A 410 10.01 2.10 0.46
N ASP A 411 11.27 2.22 0.02
CA ASP A 411 11.59 3.02 -1.17
C ASP A 411 10.99 2.31 -2.39
N MET A 412 10.02 2.98 -3.00
CA MET A 412 9.25 2.47 -4.11
C MET A 412 9.98 2.60 -5.43
N LEU A 413 11.01 3.43 -5.58
CA LEU A 413 11.78 3.50 -6.84
C LEU A 413 12.35 2.12 -7.18
N SER A 414 12.98 1.47 -6.21
CA SER A 414 13.50 0.10 -6.35
C SER A 414 12.41 -0.95 -6.64
N VAL A 415 11.19 -0.74 -6.13
CA VAL A 415 10.05 -1.63 -6.41
C VAL A 415 9.53 -1.41 -7.83
N MET A 416 9.48 -0.17 -8.30
CA MET A 416 9.08 0.17 -9.67
C MET A 416 10.06 -0.41 -10.69
N GLU A 417 11.38 -0.34 -10.42
CA GLU A 417 12.39 -0.99 -11.26
C GLU A 417 12.22 -2.52 -11.31
N LYS A 418 11.82 -3.16 -10.19
CA LYS A 418 11.47 -4.59 -10.18
C LYS A 418 10.23 -4.93 -10.99
N LEU A 419 9.36 -3.94 -11.23
CA LEU A 419 8.22 -4.04 -12.13
C LEU A 419 8.55 -3.59 -13.56
N GLU A 420 9.84 -3.46 -13.87
CA GLU A 420 10.36 -3.03 -15.17
C GLU A 420 9.93 -1.60 -15.56
N PHE A 421 9.64 -0.77 -14.57
CA PHE A 421 9.36 0.66 -14.74
C PHE A 421 10.58 1.49 -14.36
N PHE A 422 11.20 2.12 -15.35
CA PHE A 422 12.45 2.86 -15.18
C PHE A 422 12.28 4.37 -15.39
N ASP A 423 11.14 4.83 -15.90
CA ASP A 423 10.94 6.21 -16.36
C ASP A 423 11.26 7.25 -15.28
N PHE A 424 11.00 6.96 -14.00
CA PHE A 424 11.34 7.87 -12.89
C PHE A 424 12.81 8.28 -12.82
N SER A 425 13.71 7.48 -13.39
CA SER A 425 15.16 7.67 -13.33
C SER A 425 15.80 8.03 -14.67
N TYR A 426 15.11 7.89 -15.81
CA TYR A 426 15.76 7.97 -17.14
C TYR A 426 15.04 8.85 -18.18
N ASP A 427 13.76 8.58 -18.46
CA ASP A 427 13.02 9.19 -19.57
C ASP A 427 11.63 9.62 -19.09
N LEU A 428 11.63 10.48 -18.06
CA LEU A 428 10.42 10.90 -17.37
C LEU A 428 9.69 11.99 -18.17
N ASN A 429 8.55 11.65 -18.78
CA ASN A 429 7.68 12.63 -19.39
C ASN A 429 6.47 12.93 -18.50
N LEU A 430 6.58 13.99 -17.69
CA LEU A 430 5.47 14.58 -16.94
C LEU A 430 5.08 15.97 -17.47
N CYS A 431 4.97 16.13 -18.79
CA CYS A 431 4.62 17.39 -19.43
C CYS A 431 3.30 18.03 -18.93
N GLY A 432 2.39 17.21 -18.40
CA GLY A 432 1.12 17.66 -17.83
C GLY A 432 1.30 18.25 -16.42
N LEU A 433 2.35 17.84 -15.71
CA LEU A 433 2.75 18.37 -14.40
C LEU A 433 3.53 19.68 -14.54
N THR A 434 4.53 19.70 -15.42
CA THR A 434 5.51 20.78 -15.56
C THR A 434 6.00 20.91 -17.00
N GLU A 435 6.49 22.08 -17.38
CA GLU A 435 7.17 22.32 -18.65
C GLU A 435 8.70 22.17 -18.54
N ASP A 436 9.21 21.89 -17.33
CA ASP A 436 10.62 21.66 -17.07
C ASP A 436 11.09 20.35 -17.75
N PRO A 437 12.09 20.42 -18.66
CA PRO A 437 12.55 19.25 -19.41
C PRO A 437 13.52 18.36 -18.61
N ASP A 438 14.06 18.81 -17.47
CA ASP A 438 15.10 18.12 -16.70
C ASP A 438 14.52 17.48 -15.43
N LEU A 439 13.36 16.81 -15.57
CA LEU A 439 12.63 16.27 -14.43
C LEU A 439 13.06 14.84 -14.11
N GLN A 440 13.33 14.59 -12.84
CA GLN A 440 13.49 13.24 -12.28
C GLN A 440 12.75 13.13 -10.94
N VAL A 441 12.28 11.92 -10.59
CA VAL A 441 11.75 11.68 -9.26
C VAL A 441 12.91 11.40 -8.32
N SER A 442 13.15 12.31 -7.38
CA SER A 442 14.26 12.21 -6.42
C SER A 442 14.02 11.14 -5.35
N ALA A 443 12.75 10.93 -4.97
CA ALA A 443 12.38 9.88 -4.03
C ALA A 443 10.90 9.51 -4.16
N MET A 444 10.59 8.22 -4.00
CA MET A 444 9.22 7.74 -3.84
C MET A 444 9.15 6.85 -2.60
N GLN A 445 8.48 7.30 -1.54
CA GLN A 445 8.42 6.56 -0.28
C GLN A 445 7.00 6.08 0.01
N HIS A 446 6.89 4.79 0.36
CA HIS A 446 5.65 4.19 0.85
C HIS A 446 5.85 3.65 2.26
N GLN A 447 4.97 4.04 3.18
CA GLN A 447 4.93 3.44 4.51
C GLN A 447 3.52 2.99 4.89
N THR A 448 3.44 1.81 5.48
CA THR A 448 2.20 1.24 5.98
C THR A 448 2.37 0.79 7.42
N VAL A 449 1.37 1.11 8.23
CA VAL A 449 1.19 0.56 9.58
C VAL A 449 -0.18 -0.08 9.65
N LEU A 450 -0.20 -1.39 9.88
CA LEU A 450 -1.42 -2.17 10.07
C LEU A 450 -1.45 -2.74 11.49
N GLU A 451 -2.58 -2.56 12.16
CA GLU A 451 -2.80 -3.09 13.51
C GLU A 451 -4.16 -3.82 13.61
N LEU A 452 -4.11 -5.07 14.08
CA LEU A 452 -5.24 -5.94 14.36
C LEU A 452 -5.20 -6.38 15.83
N THR A 453 -6.14 -5.84 16.62
CA THR A 453 -6.32 -6.14 18.05
C THR A 453 -7.69 -6.77 18.28
N GLU A 454 -8.11 -7.01 19.52
CA GLU A 454 -9.44 -7.56 19.82
C GLU A 454 -10.60 -6.60 19.52
N THR A 455 -10.29 -5.32 19.31
CA THR A 455 -11.29 -4.26 19.22
C THR A 455 -12.24 -4.46 18.04
N GLY A 456 -13.53 -4.26 18.30
CA GLY A 456 -14.58 -4.44 17.31
C GLY A 456 -15.84 -3.66 17.68
N VAL A 457 -16.84 -3.70 16.80
CA VAL A 457 -18.07 -2.91 16.92
C VAL A 457 -19.12 -3.64 17.74
N GLU A 458 -19.37 -4.91 17.44
CA GLU A 458 -20.42 -5.72 18.07
C GLU A 458 -19.82 -6.68 19.10
N ALA A 459 -20.53 -6.89 20.21
CA ALA A 459 -20.21 -7.97 21.13
C ALA A 459 -20.64 -9.31 20.52
N ALA A 460 -19.81 -10.35 20.66
CA ALA A 460 -20.20 -11.71 20.29
C ALA A 460 -21.49 -12.07 21.04
N ALA A 461 -22.58 -12.29 20.29
CA ALA A 461 -23.88 -12.63 20.86
C ALA A 461 -23.75 -13.92 21.69
N ALA A 462 -24.14 -13.85 22.96
CA ALA A 462 -24.19 -15.00 23.86
C ALA A 462 -25.20 -16.02 23.34
N SER A 463 -24.71 -16.99 22.56
CA SER A 463 -25.56 -18.02 21.98
C SER A 463 -25.68 -19.19 22.94
N ALA A 464 -26.93 -19.60 23.19
CA ALA A 464 -27.28 -20.80 23.93
C ALA A 464 -26.46 -22.03 23.48
N ILE A 465 -26.24 -22.95 24.41
CA ILE A 465 -25.45 -24.17 24.21
C ILE A 465 -26.20 -25.06 23.19
N SER A 466 -25.93 -24.86 21.90
CA SER A 466 -26.32 -25.78 20.85
C SER A 466 -25.28 -26.90 20.76
N VAL A 467 -25.71 -28.14 20.94
CA VAL A 467 -24.89 -29.35 20.73
C VAL A 467 -24.64 -29.50 19.23
N ALA A 468 -23.64 -28.80 18.71
CA ALA A 468 -23.15 -29.05 17.35
C ALA A 468 -22.25 -30.29 17.38
N ARG A 469 -22.61 -31.34 16.62
CA ARG A 469 -21.83 -32.59 16.53
C ARG A 469 -20.49 -32.42 15.81
N THR A 470 -20.31 -31.35 15.04
CA THR A 470 -19.07 -31.02 14.32
C THR A 470 -18.76 -29.55 14.52
N LEU A 471 -17.59 -29.23 15.05
CA LEU A 471 -17.10 -27.86 15.24
C LEU A 471 -16.15 -27.54 14.09
N LEU A 472 -16.41 -26.45 13.35
CA LEU A 472 -15.47 -25.95 12.35
C LEU A 472 -14.28 -25.30 13.06
N ILE A 473 -13.07 -25.52 12.56
CA ILE A 473 -11.83 -25.05 13.17
C ILE A 473 -11.00 -24.29 12.13
N PHE A 474 -10.54 -23.10 12.49
CA PHE A 474 -9.60 -22.33 11.70
C PHE A 474 -8.53 -21.73 12.61
N GLU A 475 -7.34 -22.34 12.59
CA GLU A 475 -6.21 -21.91 13.41
C GLU A 475 -5.10 -21.33 12.52
N VAL A 476 -4.59 -20.17 12.91
CA VAL A 476 -3.51 -19.43 12.23
C VAL A 476 -2.24 -19.52 13.06
N GLN A 477 -1.66 -20.72 13.12
CA GLN A 477 -0.50 -21.06 13.97
C GLN A 477 0.80 -21.25 13.17
N GLN A 478 0.88 -20.74 11.95
CA GLN A 478 2.05 -20.83 11.06
C GLN A 478 2.05 -19.63 10.09
N PRO A 479 3.13 -19.38 9.32
CA PRO A 479 3.19 -18.23 8.43
C PRO A 479 2.00 -18.18 7.47
N PHE A 480 1.49 -16.97 7.24
CA PHE A 480 0.28 -16.76 6.45
C PHE A 480 0.35 -15.46 5.66
N LEU A 481 -0.36 -15.46 4.53
CA LEU A 481 -0.64 -14.28 3.74
C LEU A 481 -1.99 -13.72 4.18
N PHE A 482 -2.13 -12.40 4.17
CA PHE A 482 -3.41 -11.75 4.42
C PHE A 482 -3.71 -10.67 3.39
N VAL A 483 -5.01 -10.41 3.21
CA VAL A 483 -5.55 -9.33 2.38
C VAL A 483 -6.63 -8.63 3.18
N LEU A 484 -6.56 -7.31 3.28
CA LEU A 484 -7.71 -6.51 3.65
C LEU A 484 -8.44 -6.11 2.38
N TRP A 485 -9.66 -6.62 2.26
CA TRP A 485 -10.43 -6.58 1.05
C TRP A 485 -11.62 -5.63 1.19
N ASP A 486 -11.76 -4.71 0.24
CA ASP A 486 -12.97 -3.92 0.06
C ASP A 486 -14.03 -4.80 -0.62
N GLN A 487 -15.11 -5.11 0.09
CA GLN A 487 -16.16 -6.00 -0.41
C GLN A 487 -17.10 -5.31 -1.40
N GLN A 488 -17.18 -3.97 -1.37
CA GLN A 488 -18.07 -3.19 -2.22
C GLN A 488 -17.47 -3.04 -3.62
N HIS A 489 -16.22 -2.60 -3.68
CA HIS A 489 -15.50 -2.27 -4.91
C HIS A 489 -14.55 -3.38 -5.38
N LYS A 490 -14.44 -4.46 -4.59
CA LYS A 490 -13.74 -5.70 -4.94
C LYS A 490 -12.25 -5.51 -5.26
N PHE A 491 -11.51 -4.86 -4.36
CA PHE A 491 -10.05 -4.70 -4.50
C PHE A 491 -9.28 -4.89 -3.17
N PRO A 492 -7.96 -5.20 -3.24
CA PRO A 492 -7.09 -5.27 -2.08
C PRO A 492 -6.71 -3.87 -1.55
N VAL A 493 -7.20 -3.51 -0.37
CA VAL A 493 -6.83 -2.27 0.32
C VAL A 493 -5.45 -2.38 0.95
N PHE A 494 -5.19 -3.52 1.59
CA PHE A 494 -3.86 -3.91 2.07
C PHE A 494 -3.58 -5.36 1.71
N MET A 495 -2.31 -5.65 1.53
CA MET A 495 -1.83 -7.01 1.33
C MET A 495 -0.52 -7.20 2.09
N GLY A 496 -0.29 -8.41 2.57
CA GLY A 496 0.93 -8.68 3.34
C GLY A 496 1.07 -10.12 3.76
N ARG A 497 2.11 -10.38 4.53
CA ARG A 497 2.39 -11.68 5.13
C ARG A 497 2.97 -11.52 6.51
N VAL A 498 2.75 -12.53 7.33
CA VAL A 498 3.32 -12.63 8.67
C VAL A 498 4.04 -13.97 8.77
N TYR A 499 5.35 -13.88 9.01
CA TYR A 499 6.19 -15.01 9.39
C TYR A 499 6.45 -15.05 10.89
N ASP A 500 6.59 -13.90 11.54
CA ASP A 500 6.80 -13.78 12.99
C ASP A 500 5.83 -12.76 13.60
N PRO A 501 4.74 -13.19 14.28
CA PRO A 501 3.75 -12.25 14.84
C PRO A 501 4.24 -11.40 16.03
N ARG A 502 5.49 -11.56 16.49
CA ARG A 502 6.08 -10.77 17.58
C ARG A 502 6.69 -9.45 17.10
N ALA A 503 6.97 -9.35 15.80
CA ALA A 503 7.76 -8.29 15.17
C ALA A 503 6.90 -7.15 14.64
#